data_AF-A0A1E1WFP7-F1
#
_entry.id   AF-A0A1E1WFP7-F1
#
_cell.length_a   1.000
_cell.length_b   1.000
_cell.length_c   1.000
_cell.angle_alpha   90.00
_cell.angle_beta   90.00
_cell.angle_gamma   90.00
#
_symmetry.space_group_name_H-M   'P 1'
#
loop_
_entity.id
_entity.type
_entity.pdbx_description
1 polymer ?
#
loop_
_entity_poly.entity_id
_entity_poly.type
_entity_poly.pdbx_seq_one_letter_code
_entity_poly.pdbx_strand_id
1 'polypeptide(L)'
;LSIINRCMPQYPASNAVLYPHLHIVENSFIYKSLETVLQTIPLHLTEYIMRILCINSRRNLIKANEKMIAMNVALEYFAVREWQFDTANVTRLRQRLSEEDKRIINLDSHTINWEDLVLNFVKGTRKYVLQEPEMNITRARERMRKLSMFITLAKILGALFLLRMTTRFVSLPNLMYSAIMYMKGSSKMIL
;
A
#
# COMPACT_ATOMS: atom_id res chain seq x y z
N LEU A 1 6.34 5.20 8.14
CA LEU A 1 5.50 4.30 7.30
C LEU A 1 5.73 2.82 7.57
N SER A 2 6.98 2.37 7.73
CA SER A 2 7.31 0.95 8.00
C SER A 2 6.56 0.38 9.22
N ILE A 3 6.50 1.14 10.32
CA ILE A 3 5.78 0.75 11.55
C ILE A 3 4.28 0.53 11.25
N ILE A 4 3.63 1.49 10.57
CA ILE A 4 2.20 1.40 10.23
C ILE A 4 1.91 0.18 9.35
N ASN A 5 2.73 -0.05 8.31
CA ASN A 5 2.58 -1.19 7.41
C ASN A 5 2.79 -2.54 8.14
N ARG A 6 3.54 -2.57 9.25
CA ARG A 6 3.71 -3.75 10.11
C ARG A 6 2.54 -3.93 11.09
N CYS A 7 2.01 -2.84 11.65
CA CYS A 7 0.96 -2.89 12.68
C CYS A 7 -0.45 -3.12 12.10
N MET A 8 -0.79 -2.51 10.95
CA MET A 8 -2.13 -2.62 10.35
C MET A 8 -2.56 -4.08 10.06
N PRO A 9 -1.71 -4.95 9.46
CA PRO A 9 -2.09 -6.33 9.18
C PRO A 9 -2.27 -7.19 10.43
N GLN A 10 -1.71 -6.78 11.58
CA GLN A 10 -1.85 -7.52 12.85
C GLN A 10 -3.20 -7.28 13.51
N TYR A 11 -3.83 -6.14 13.25
CA TYR A 11 -5.15 -5.78 13.79
C TYR A 11 -6.11 -5.35 12.66
N PRO A 12 -6.40 -6.25 11.69
CA PRO A 12 -7.13 -5.89 10.48
C PRO A 12 -8.63 -5.76 10.76
N ALA A 13 -9.29 -4.79 10.12
CA ALA A 13 -10.76 -4.67 10.18
C ALA A 13 -11.43 -5.96 9.63
N SER A 14 -12.49 -6.43 10.29
CA SER A 14 -13.20 -7.66 9.91
C SER A 14 -13.74 -7.63 8.49
N ASN A 15 -14.13 -6.43 8.01
CA ASN A 15 -14.71 -6.23 6.68
C ASN A 15 -13.71 -5.73 5.63
N ALA A 16 -12.40 -5.83 5.89
CA ALA A 16 -11.39 -5.41 4.92
C ALA A 16 -11.45 -6.27 3.64
N VAL A 17 -11.68 -5.63 2.48
CA VAL A 17 -11.73 -6.29 1.16
C VAL A 17 -10.33 -6.42 0.56
N LEU A 18 -9.49 -5.40 0.75
CA LEU A 18 -8.12 -5.34 0.25
C LEU A 18 -7.11 -5.38 1.41
N TYR A 19 -5.89 -5.80 1.09
CA TYR A 19 -4.78 -5.71 2.03
C TYR A 19 -4.31 -4.26 2.14
N PRO A 20 -4.19 -3.70 3.36
CA PRO A 20 -3.81 -2.31 3.54
C PRO A 20 -2.31 -2.13 3.24
N HIS A 21 -2.00 -1.49 2.10
CA HIS A 21 -0.66 -1.00 1.80
C HIS A 21 -0.67 0.52 1.86
N LEU A 22 0.16 1.12 2.72
CA LEU A 22 0.35 2.55 2.75
C LEU A 22 1.63 2.91 1.98
N HIS A 23 1.44 3.56 0.84
CA HIS A 23 2.50 4.12 0.01
C HIS A 23 2.29 5.63 -0.10
N ILE A 24 3.31 6.41 0.27
CA ILE A 24 3.35 7.85 0.01
C ILE A 24 4.30 8.03 -1.17
N VAL A 25 3.81 8.68 -2.22
CA VAL A 25 4.54 8.90 -3.47
C VAL A 25 4.33 10.36 -3.86
N GLU A 26 5.42 11.08 -4.12
CA GLU A 26 5.38 12.50 -4.51
C GLU A 26 4.92 12.67 -5.96
N ASN A 27 5.25 11.73 -6.83
CA ASN A 27 4.88 11.78 -8.24
C ASN A 27 3.41 11.36 -8.43
N SER A 28 2.58 12.33 -8.85
CA SER A 28 1.14 12.13 -9.07
C SER A 28 0.81 11.06 -10.12
N PHE A 29 1.60 10.94 -11.19
CA PHE A 29 1.39 9.92 -12.21
C PHE A 29 1.63 8.52 -11.66
N ILE A 30 2.74 8.33 -10.93
CA ILE A 30 3.04 7.04 -10.29
C ILE A 30 1.98 6.71 -9.24
N TYR A 31 1.61 7.69 -8.40
CA TYR A 31 0.54 7.53 -7.42
C TYR A 31 -0.76 7.07 -8.08
N LYS A 32 -1.21 7.76 -9.15
CA LYS A 32 -2.45 7.44 -9.85
C LYS A 32 -2.40 6.07 -10.50
N SER A 33 -1.26 5.68 -11.07
CA SER A 33 -1.06 4.34 -11.65
C SER A 33 -1.18 3.24 -10.59
N LEU A 34 -0.54 3.42 -9.43
CA LEU A 34 -0.57 2.46 -8.33
C LEU A 34 -1.96 2.38 -7.70
N GLU A 35 -2.60 3.52 -7.46
CA GLU A 35 -3.98 3.60 -6.97
C GLU A 35 -4.94 2.88 -7.92
N THR A 36 -4.81 3.12 -9.23
CA THR A 36 -5.67 2.47 -10.22
C THR A 36 -5.49 0.96 -10.22
N VAL A 37 -4.25 0.47 -10.23
CA VAL A 37 -3.94 -0.97 -10.32
C VAL A 37 -4.22 -1.71 -9.02
N LEU A 38 -3.86 -1.14 -7.87
CA LEU A 38 -3.92 -1.83 -6.57
C LEU A 38 -5.25 -1.65 -5.85
N GLN A 39 -6.01 -0.59 -6.14
CA GLN A 39 -7.22 -0.22 -5.41
C GLN A 39 -8.45 -0.18 -6.33
N THR A 40 -8.45 0.68 -7.35
CA THR A 40 -9.64 0.90 -8.19
C THR A 40 -10.02 -0.34 -9.00
N ILE A 41 -9.10 -0.91 -9.78
CA ILE A 41 -9.39 -2.08 -10.63
C ILE A 41 -9.90 -3.27 -9.79
N PRO A 42 -9.25 -3.69 -8.68
CA PRO A 42 -9.73 -4.81 -7.87
C PRO A 42 -11.11 -4.58 -7.25
N LEU A 43 -11.41 -3.36 -6.78
CA LEU A 43 -12.71 -3.04 -6.18
C LEU A 43 -13.84 -3.06 -7.21
N HIS A 44 -13.61 -2.46 -8.38
CA HIS A 44 -14.59 -2.46 -9.47
C HIS A 44 -14.81 -3.88 -9.99
N LEU A 45 -13.74 -4.65 -10.24
CA LEU A 45 -13.86 -6.03 -10.69
C LEU A 45 -14.66 -6.89 -9.70
N THR A 46 -14.39 -6.74 -8.40
CA THR A 46 -15.13 -7.45 -7.34
C THR A 46 -16.61 -7.07 -7.36
N GLU A 47 -16.94 -5.78 -7.45
CA GLU A 47 -18.33 -5.31 -7.53
C GLU A 47 -19.04 -5.88 -8.77
N TYR A 48 -18.41 -5.85 -9.95
CA TYR A 48 -18.99 -6.40 -11.17
C TYR A 48 -19.22 -7.92 -11.07
N ILE A 49 -18.24 -8.67 -10.55
CA ILE A 49 -18.40 -10.11 -10.34
C ILE A 49 -19.55 -10.40 -9.37
N MET A 50 -19.65 -9.66 -8.26
CA MET A 50 -20.74 -9.84 -7.29
C MET A 50 -22.11 -9.57 -7.93
N ARG A 51 -22.21 -8.55 -8.80
CA ARG A 51 -23.44 -8.25 -9.54
C ARG A 51 -23.81 -9.36 -10.53
N ILE A 52 -22.84 -9.88 -11.29
CA ILE A 52 -23.05 -10.98 -12.24
C ILE A 52 -23.50 -12.25 -11.51
N LEU A 53 -22.92 -12.54 -10.36
CA LEU A 53 -23.28 -13.70 -9.54
C LEU A 53 -24.56 -13.49 -8.71
N CYS A 54 -25.27 -12.38 -8.90
CA CYS A 54 -26.45 -11.99 -8.13
C CYS A 54 -26.23 -12.00 -6.60
N ILE A 55 -24.99 -11.79 -6.15
CA ILE A 55 -24.65 -11.67 -4.74
C ILE A 55 -24.90 -10.24 -4.32
N ASN A 56 -25.99 -10.02 -3.59
CA ASN A 56 -26.29 -8.70 -3.02
C ASN A 56 -25.26 -8.34 -1.94
N SER A 57 -24.31 -7.48 -2.30
CA SER A 57 -23.43 -6.86 -1.33
C SER A 57 -24.19 -5.80 -0.53
N ARG A 58 -24.01 -5.81 0.80
CA ARG A 58 -24.55 -4.78 1.69
C ARG A 58 -23.92 -3.39 1.45
N ARG A 59 -22.78 -3.32 0.75
CA ARG A 59 -22.04 -2.08 0.48
C ARG A 59 -21.62 -2.03 -0.98
N ASN A 60 -21.84 -0.90 -1.63
CA ASN A 60 -21.34 -0.63 -2.97
C ASN A 60 -19.84 -0.28 -2.89
N LEU A 61 -19.00 -1.16 -3.43
CA LEU A 61 -17.54 -1.03 -3.33
C LEU A 61 -17.01 0.14 -4.17
N ILE A 62 -17.69 0.51 -5.25
CA ILE A 62 -17.34 1.65 -6.09
C ILE A 62 -17.52 2.95 -5.30
N LYS A 63 -18.67 3.13 -4.64
CA LYS A 63 -18.91 4.30 -3.77
C LYS A 63 -17.93 4.37 -2.60
N ALA A 64 -17.51 3.23 -2.07
CA ALA A 64 -16.48 3.18 -1.03
C ALA A 64 -15.11 3.62 -1.58
N ASN A 65 -14.77 3.22 -2.80
CA ASN A 65 -13.56 3.65 -3.48
C ASN A 65 -13.54 5.17 -3.73
N GLU A 66 -14.65 5.74 -4.23
CA GLU A 66 -14.79 7.19 -4.45
C GLU A 66 -14.54 7.99 -3.16
N LYS A 67 -15.12 7.54 -2.04
CA LYS A 67 -14.88 8.17 -0.72
C LYS A 67 -13.42 8.09 -0.29
N MET A 68 -12.77 6.95 -0.54
CA MET A 68 -11.36 6.76 -0.21
C MET A 68 -10.46 7.67 -1.06
N ILE A 69 -10.75 7.81 -2.36
CA ILE A 69 -10.03 8.73 -3.25
C ILE A 69 -10.20 10.17 -2.77
N ALA A 70 -11.43 10.59 -2.44
CA ALA A 70 -11.69 11.93 -1.92
C ALA A 70 -10.92 12.20 -0.61
N MET A 71 -10.86 11.22 0.30
CA MET A 71 -10.07 11.31 1.53
C MET A 71 -8.57 11.42 1.23
N ASN A 72 -8.06 10.63 0.28
CA ASN A 72 -6.64 10.70 -0.10
C ASN A 72 -6.28 12.07 -0.68
N VAL A 73 -7.13 12.66 -1.52
CA VAL A 73 -6.92 14.01 -2.06
C VAL A 73 -6.87 15.05 -0.95
N ALA A 74 -7.76 14.95 0.05
CA ALA A 74 -7.74 15.84 1.20
C ALA A 74 -6.48 15.68 2.06
N LEU A 75 -5.94 14.45 2.17
CA LEU A 75 -4.74 14.14 2.96
C LEU A 75 -3.42 14.42 2.23
N GLU A 76 -3.43 14.45 0.89
CA GLU A 76 -2.24 14.59 0.05
C GLU A 76 -1.37 15.77 0.48
N TYR A 77 -1.99 16.93 0.69
CA TYR A 77 -1.30 18.16 1.09
C TYR A 77 -0.49 17.98 2.39
N PHE A 78 -1.04 17.25 3.36
CA PHE A 78 -0.40 17.02 4.65
C PHE A 78 0.62 15.87 4.62
N ALA A 79 0.34 14.84 3.81
CA ALA A 79 1.13 13.61 3.80
C ALA A 79 2.41 13.70 2.97
N VAL A 80 2.42 14.51 1.92
CA VAL A 80 3.53 14.57 0.94
C VAL A 80 4.51 15.71 1.25
N ARG A 81 4.08 16.72 2.02
CA ARG A 81 4.92 17.88 2.35
C ARG A 81 5.67 17.66 3.65
N GLU A 82 6.91 18.14 3.69
CA GLU A 82 7.64 18.30 4.93
C GLU A 82 7.18 19.54 5.67
N TRP A 83 7.07 19.41 6.99
CA TRP A 83 6.63 20.48 7.88
C TRP A 83 7.76 20.81 8.83
N GLN A 84 8.27 22.02 8.71
CA GLN A 84 9.26 22.56 9.64
C GLN A 84 8.51 23.34 10.73
N PHE A 85 8.64 22.86 11.96
CA PHE A 85 8.09 23.54 13.14
C PHE A 85 9.22 24.16 13.93
N ASP A 86 9.12 25.46 14.24
CA ASP A 86 10.03 26.09 15.19
C ASP A 86 9.72 25.61 16.60
N THR A 87 10.67 24.88 17.19
CA THR A 87 10.56 24.28 18.53
C THR A 87 11.31 25.08 19.59
N ALA A 88 11.92 26.23 19.27
CA ALA A 88 12.77 26.98 20.19
C ALA A 88 12.05 27.35 21.49
N ASN A 89 10.78 27.74 21.41
CA ASN A 89 9.98 28.08 22.59
C ASN A 89 9.66 26.85 23.46
N VAL A 90 9.38 25.70 22.85
CA VAL A 90 9.13 24.44 23.57
C VAL A 90 10.40 23.97 24.28
N THR A 91 11.55 24.08 23.62
CA THR A 91 12.85 23.74 24.22
C THR A 91 13.18 24.65 25.40
N ARG A 92 12.99 25.98 25.25
CA ARG A 92 13.18 26.93 26.36
C ARG A 92 12.22 26.68 27.52
N LEU A 93 10.95 26.39 27.22
CA LEU A 93 9.96 26.06 28.24
C LEU A 93 10.38 24.81 29.01
N ARG A 94 10.77 23.75 28.30
CA ARG A 94 11.25 22.50 28.91
C ARG A 94 12.46 22.74 29.82
N GLN A 95 13.41 23.60 29.43
CA GLN A 95 14.58 23.92 30.26
C GLN A 95 14.21 24.65 31.56
N ARG A 96 13.11 25.40 31.57
CA ARG A 96 12.64 26.17 32.73
C ARG A 96 11.76 25.37 33.71
N LEU A 97 11.24 24.22 33.29
CA LEU A 97 10.44 23.35 34.15
C LEU A 97 11.31 22.71 35.25
N SER A 98 10.73 22.53 36.43
CA SER A 98 11.34 21.71 37.49
C SER A 98 11.44 20.25 37.05
N GLU A 99 12.32 19.46 37.69
CA GLU A 99 12.42 18.02 37.39
C GLU A 99 11.13 17.26 37.70
N GLU A 100 10.30 17.75 38.63
CA GLU A 100 9.00 17.17 38.94
C GLU A 100 7.98 17.48 37.83
N ASP A 101 7.91 18.73 37.37
CA ASP A 101 7.00 19.13 36.29
C ASP A 101 7.38 18.46 34.96
N LYS A 102 8.67 18.27 34.68
CA LYS A 102 9.14 17.55 33.48
C LYS A 102 8.65 16.09 33.45
N ARG A 103 8.44 15.46 34.61
CA ARG A 103 7.90 14.09 34.70
C ARG A 103 6.41 14.05 34.44
N ILE A 104 5.68 15.08 34.82
CA ILE A 104 4.23 15.20 34.62
C ILE A 104 3.93 15.62 33.17
N ILE A 105 4.67 16.61 32.66
CA ILE A 105 4.46 17.21 31.35
C ILE A 105 5.64 16.82 30.45
N ASN A 106 5.44 15.74 29.70
CA ASN A 106 6.45 15.26 28.77
C ASN A 106 6.46 16.10 27.48
N LEU A 107 7.37 17.08 27.44
CA LEU A 107 7.64 17.91 26.26
C LEU A 107 8.73 17.34 25.34
N ASP A 108 9.20 16.10 25.59
CA ASP A 108 10.24 15.46 24.80
C ASP A 108 9.66 14.49 23.76
N SER A 109 9.70 14.88 22.49
CA SER A 109 9.26 14.00 21.40
C SER A 109 10.11 12.74 21.23
N HIS A 110 11.36 12.73 21.71
CA HIS A 110 12.26 11.56 21.59
C HIS A 110 11.87 10.42 22.52
N THR A 111 11.13 10.71 23.58
CA THR A 111 10.65 9.68 24.53
C THR A 111 9.44 8.92 24.01
N ILE A 112 8.83 9.38 22.90
CA ILE A 112 7.65 8.74 22.33
C ILE A 112 8.05 7.41 21.68
N ASN A 113 7.53 6.31 22.21
CA ASN A 113 7.57 5.04 21.51
C ASN A 113 6.54 5.05 20.36
N TRP A 114 7.01 5.40 19.16
CA TRP A 114 6.17 5.46 17.96
C TRP A 114 5.52 4.13 17.60
N GLU A 115 6.13 2.99 17.95
CA GLU A 115 5.54 1.68 17.68
C GLU A 115 4.32 1.42 18.57
N ASP A 116 4.45 1.66 19.88
CA ASP A 116 3.33 1.50 20.81
C ASP A 116 2.20 2.49 20.50
N LEU A 117 2.54 3.73 20.16
CA LEU A 117 1.57 4.74 19.77
C LEU A 117 0.74 4.29 18.55
N VAL A 118 1.42 3.86 17.47
CA VAL A 118 0.75 3.39 16.25
C VAL A 118 -0.05 2.13 16.53
N LEU A 119 0.48 1.19 17.31
CA LEU A 119 -0.22 -0.04 17.67
C LEU A 119 -1.51 0.25 18.45
N ASN A 120 -1.43 1.13 19.45
CA ASN A 120 -2.59 1.55 20.24
C ASN A 120 -3.60 2.33 19.39
N PHE A 121 -3.13 3.15 18.45
CA PHE A 121 -3.99 3.84 17.49
C PHE A 121 -4.77 2.85 16.61
N VAL A 122 -4.11 1.83 16.05
CA VAL A 122 -4.78 0.81 15.21
C VAL A 122 -5.80 0.01 16.03
N LYS A 123 -5.43 -0.42 17.25
CA LYS A 123 -6.34 -1.12 18.17
C LYS A 123 -7.54 -0.25 18.55
N GLY A 124 -7.29 1.01 18.90
CA GLY A 124 -8.31 1.98 19.30
C GLY A 124 -9.27 2.28 18.15
N THR A 125 -8.76 2.49 16.94
CA THR A 125 -9.59 2.69 15.73
C THR A 125 -10.53 1.51 15.53
N ARG A 126 -10.03 0.27 15.65
CA ARG A 126 -10.87 -0.92 15.52
C ARG A 126 -11.96 -0.98 16.60
N LYS A 127 -11.60 -0.72 17.85
CA LYS A 127 -12.50 -0.85 19.00
C LYS A 127 -13.55 0.25 19.05
N TYR A 128 -13.16 1.51 18.85
CA TYR A 128 -14.01 2.67 19.09
C TYR A 128 -14.61 3.26 17.82
N VAL A 129 -13.85 3.32 16.72
CA VAL A 129 -14.34 3.90 15.45
C VAL A 129 -15.12 2.86 14.64
N LEU A 130 -14.57 1.65 14.51
CA LEU A 130 -15.21 0.57 13.76
C LEU A 130 -16.16 -0.28 14.62
N GLN A 131 -16.12 -0.12 15.95
CA GLN A 131 -16.98 -0.83 16.92
C GLN A 131 -16.97 -2.36 16.72
N GLU A 132 -15.81 -2.93 16.37
CA GLU A 132 -15.69 -4.37 16.12
C GLU A 132 -15.41 -5.15 17.42
N PRO A 133 -16.10 -6.27 17.66
CA PRO A 133 -15.84 -7.11 18.84
C PRO A 133 -14.50 -7.83 18.74
N GLU A 134 -13.78 -7.92 19.87
CA GLU A 134 -12.42 -8.48 19.94
C GLU A 134 -12.34 -9.95 19.47
N MET A 135 -13.41 -10.73 19.66
CA MET A 135 -13.53 -12.13 19.25
C MET A 135 -13.36 -12.34 17.73
N ASN A 136 -13.57 -11.30 16.90
CA ASN A 136 -13.46 -11.40 15.44
C ASN A 136 -12.02 -11.25 14.91
N ILE A 137 -11.03 -11.01 15.76
CA ILE A 137 -9.67 -10.71 15.30
C ILE A 137 -8.96 -11.89 14.63
N THR A 138 -9.15 -13.12 15.12
CA THR A 138 -8.48 -14.31 14.58
C THR A 138 -8.93 -14.60 13.15
N ARG A 139 -10.24 -14.59 12.91
CA ARG A 139 -10.82 -14.73 11.55
C ARG A 139 -10.39 -13.60 10.62
N ALA A 140 -10.33 -12.36 11.12
CA ALA A 140 -9.87 -11.22 10.34
C ALA A 140 -8.38 -11.35 9.95
N ARG A 141 -7.53 -11.87 10.85
CA ARG A 141 -6.11 -12.16 10.58
C ARG A 141 -5.94 -13.25 9.54
N GLU A 142 -6.71 -14.34 9.61
CA GLU A 142 -6.66 -15.40 8.60
C GLU A 142 -7.02 -14.89 7.20
N ARG A 143 -8.09 -14.09 7.11
CA ARG A 143 -8.48 -13.42 5.85
C ARG A 143 -7.35 -12.52 5.36
N MET A 144 -6.74 -11.73 6.25
CA MET A 144 -5.63 -10.83 5.90
C MET A 144 -4.39 -11.59 5.42
N ARG A 145 -4.07 -12.75 6.02
CA ARG A 145 -3.00 -13.64 5.54
C ARG A 145 -3.28 -14.17 4.14
N LYS A 146 -4.52 -14.61 3.85
CA LYS A 146 -4.92 -15.06 2.50
C LYS A 146 -4.76 -13.95 1.46
N LEU A 147 -5.22 -12.73 1.78
CA LEU A 147 -5.03 -11.55 0.92
C LEU A 147 -3.55 -11.24 0.69
N SER A 148 -2.72 -11.35 1.73
CA SER A 148 -1.27 -11.17 1.62
C SER A 148 -0.65 -12.18 0.67
N MET A 149 -1.00 -13.47 0.80
CA MET A 149 -0.48 -14.52 -0.08
C MET A 149 -0.89 -14.29 -1.53
N PHE A 150 -2.15 -13.90 -1.78
CA PHE A 150 -2.63 -13.59 -3.12
C PHE A 150 -1.86 -12.44 -3.76
N ILE A 151 -1.62 -11.36 -3.01
CA ILE A 151 -0.85 -10.21 -3.49
C ILE A 151 0.60 -10.59 -3.75
N THR A 152 1.24 -11.33 -2.86
CA THR A 152 2.62 -11.81 -3.06
C THR A 152 2.71 -12.69 -4.31
N LEU A 153 1.76 -13.60 -4.51
CA LEU A 153 1.70 -14.44 -5.70
C LEU A 153 1.51 -13.60 -6.97
N ALA A 154 0.59 -12.64 -6.96
CA ALA A 154 0.36 -11.74 -8.09
C ALA A 154 1.62 -10.92 -8.44
N LYS A 155 2.37 -10.45 -7.43
CA LYS A 155 3.65 -9.74 -7.61
C LYS A 155 4.70 -10.65 -8.27
N ILE A 156 4.84 -11.90 -7.80
CA ILE A 156 5.78 -12.88 -8.37
C ILE A 156 5.40 -13.20 -9.82
N LEU A 157 4.13 -13.50 -10.09
CA LEU A 157 3.65 -13.78 -11.44
C LEU A 157 3.85 -12.59 -12.38
N GLY A 158 3.57 -11.38 -11.90
CA GLY A 158 3.83 -10.14 -12.64
C GLY A 158 5.32 -9.96 -12.97
N ALA A 159 6.21 -10.19 -11.99
CA ALA A 159 7.65 -10.12 -12.21
C ALA A 159 8.14 -11.17 -13.23
N LEU A 160 7.66 -12.41 -13.13
CA LEU A 160 7.96 -13.47 -14.10
C LEU A 160 7.45 -13.14 -15.51
N PHE A 161 6.25 -12.54 -15.61
CA PHE A 161 5.69 -12.09 -16.87
C PHE A 161 6.54 -10.99 -17.51
N LEU A 162 6.98 -10.00 -16.74
CA LEU A 162 7.87 -8.93 -17.21
C LEU A 162 9.24 -9.47 -17.63
N LEU A 163 9.81 -10.42 -16.88
CA LEU A 163 11.05 -11.10 -17.24
C LEU A 163 10.92 -11.90 -18.56
N ARG A 164 9.78 -12.58 -18.74
CA ARG A 164 9.49 -13.30 -19.98
C ARG A 164 9.30 -12.35 -21.18
N MET A 165 8.72 -11.18 -20.95
CA MET A 165 8.55 -10.16 -21.99
C MET A 165 9.90 -9.57 -22.43
N THR A 166 10.78 -9.25 -21.50
CA THR A 166 12.11 -8.71 -21.82
C THR A 166 12.99 -9.73 -22.55
N THR A 167 13.00 -10.98 -22.10
CA THR A 167 13.72 -12.06 -22.79
C THR A 167 13.20 -12.33 -24.21
N ARG A 168 11.88 -12.25 -24.44
CA ARG A 168 11.27 -12.34 -25.78
C ARG A 168 11.68 -11.16 -26.65
N PHE A 169 11.64 -9.95 -26.11
CA PHE A 169 12.01 -8.72 -26.82
C PHE A 169 13.50 -8.68 -27.20
N VAL A 170 14.39 -9.23 -26.37
CA VAL A 170 15.83 -9.33 -26.66
C VAL A 170 16.15 -10.50 -27.61
N SER A 171 15.42 -11.63 -27.53
CA SER A 171 15.67 -12.80 -28.36
C SER A 171 15.20 -12.64 -29.82
N LEU A 172 14.12 -11.89 -30.05
CA LEU A 172 13.55 -11.68 -31.39
C LEU A 172 14.55 -11.00 -32.37
N PRO A 173 15.24 -9.90 -32.00
CA PRO A 173 16.28 -9.29 -32.84
C PRO A 173 17.47 -10.21 -33.11
N ASN A 174 17.91 -11.00 -32.14
CA ASN A 174 19.06 -11.90 -32.29
C ASN A 174 18.78 -13.06 -33.27
N LEU A 175 17.55 -13.60 -33.25
CA LEU A 175 17.10 -14.60 -34.21
C LEU A 175 16.96 -14.02 -35.62
N MET A 176 16.50 -12.78 -35.74
CA MET A 176 16.45 -12.09 -37.03
C MET A 176 17.86 -11.81 -37.58
N TYR A 177 18.79 -11.38 -36.73
CA TYR A 177 20.18 -11.13 -37.12
C TYR A 177 20.89 -12.41 -37.61
N SER A 178 20.72 -13.53 -36.91
CA SER A 178 21.28 -14.82 -37.33
C SER A 178 20.66 -15.34 -38.62
N ALA A 179 19.35 -15.17 -38.81
CA ALA A 179 18.66 -15.53 -40.05
C ALA A 179 19.14 -14.70 -41.26
N ILE A 180 19.35 -13.39 -41.09
CA ILE A 180 19.89 -12.51 -42.15
C ILE A 180 21.33 -12.91 -42.50
N MET A 181 22.17 -13.19 -41.49
CA MET A 181 23.55 -13.68 -41.69
C MET A 181 23.58 -15.01 -42.45
N TYR A 182 22.69 -15.94 -42.11
CA TYR A 182 22.58 -17.24 -42.78
C TYR A 182 22.17 -17.11 -44.25
N MET A 183 21.17 -16.27 -44.56
CA MET A 183 20.77 -15.98 -45.95
C MET A 183 21.88 -15.31 -46.75
N LYS A 184 22.63 -14.38 -46.15
CA LYS A 184 23.75 -13.67 -46.80
C LYS A 184 24.97 -14.58 -47.02
N GLY A 185 25.19 -15.55 -46.14
CA GLY A 185 26.24 -16.58 -46.30
C GLY A 185 25.91 -17.61 -47.37
N SER A 186 24.64 -18.03 -47.49
CA SER A 186 24.18 -18.98 -48.52
C SER A 186 24.28 -18.39 -49.93
N SER A 187 24.04 -17.09 -50.11
CA SER A 187 24.15 -16.43 -51.42
C SER A 187 25.59 -16.31 -51.95
N LYS A 188 26.62 -16.44 -51.11
CA LYS A 188 28.04 -16.39 -51.51
C LYS A 188 28.60 -17.75 -51.94
N MET A 189 27.83 -18.83 -51.79
CA MET A 189 28.27 -20.20 -52.07
C MET A 189 27.77 -20.73 -53.43
N ILE A 190 26.90 -19.96 -54.11
CA ILE A 190 26.22 -20.34 -55.36
C ILE A 190 26.78 -19.57 -56.58
N LEU A 191 27.80 -18.72 -56.37
CA LEU A 191 28.55 -17.97 -57.40
C LEU A 191 30.02 -18.43 -57.39
#